data_AF-A0A6G8DEA7-F1
#
_entry.id   AF-A0A6G8DEA7-F1
#
_cell.length_a   1.000
_cell.length_b   1.000
_cell.length_c   1.000
_cell.angle_alpha   90.00
_cell.angle_beta   90.00
_cell.angle_gamma   90.00
#
_symmetry.space_group_name_H-M   'P 1'
#
loop_
_entity.id
_entity.type
_entity.pdbx_description
1 polymer ?
#
loop_
_entity_poly.entity_id
_entity_poly.type
_entity_poly.pdbx_seq_one_letter_code
_entity_poly.pdbx_strand_id
1 'polypeptide(L)'
;MTEIFQSLPPWLWFVIALVALFLARKPMHQGIYALARFFYQSLRLAANAVAAAEARLQLRNREVLMAAGREAAERHIEREFDRIEGAMKKELAQYPTLHRKLCEQLTAVDEDYVRSAEVPPEPTNWVNAIKAVAEIPTKQDPVLGDVLETIHGSMRKAEAKALEAYRESARERHQLLKRMMPAWRAILQSLGKVNKTVTTVQQRTTVVDRHMDRYEEILQSSDRAQRMLSSSSLSQFFISAFVLAIVLGGALINFYLIARPMTEIVGGSAEIGGFRIADISTLVILLLEVAVGMFVMECLRITRLFPVIAALHDKVRLRMLWGACALLFILVAVEAGLALMSESMFTTGGVFPQSAGEVHWGTIAARMGLGVVLPFALIFAAIPLESFIASSRTMIGILSAFSLRTLAVGLRLVGSGIWQSGDLLVRLYDIVIFLPLWLEARFLRWREQVARRSDAEAGSPS
;
A
#
# COMPACT_ATOMS: atom_id res chain seq x y z
N MET A 1 -45.69 -44.36 58.36
CA MET A 1 -45.75 -44.07 56.91
C MET A 1 -44.41 -44.26 56.19
N THR A 2 -43.32 -44.60 56.89
CA THR A 2 -41.99 -44.88 56.29
C THR A 2 -41.69 -46.38 56.15
N GLU A 3 -42.31 -47.26 56.95
CA GLU A 3 -42.05 -48.72 56.90
C GLU A 3 -42.79 -49.48 55.77
N ILE A 4 -43.91 -48.95 55.27
CA ILE A 4 -44.63 -49.55 54.12
C ILE A 4 -43.84 -49.36 52.82
N PHE A 5 -43.07 -48.27 52.71
CA PHE A 5 -42.24 -48.00 51.54
C PHE A 5 -40.98 -48.88 51.48
N GLN A 6 -40.49 -49.37 52.63
CA GLN A 6 -39.30 -50.24 52.71
C GLN A 6 -39.60 -51.74 52.52
N SER A 7 -40.85 -52.17 52.66
CA SER A 7 -41.27 -53.58 52.54
C SER A 7 -41.81 -53.98 51.16
N LEU A 8 -41.95 -53.01 50.25
CA LEU A 8 -42.43 -53.27 48.89
C LEU A 8 -41.31 -53.86 48.02
N PRO A 9 -41.57 -54.98 47.31
CA PRO A 9 -40.60 -55.54 46.39
C PRO A 9 -40.23 -54.53 45.29
N PRO A 10 -38.95 -54.44 44.88
CA PRO A 10 -38.49 -53.48 43.88
C PRO A 10 -39.19 -53.60 42.52
N TRP A 11 -39.72 -54.77 42.17
CA TRP A 11 -40.51 -54.98 40.95
C TRP A 11 -41.87 -54.28 40.98
N LEU A 12 -42.45 -54.06 42.16
CA LEU A 12 -43.77 -53.42 42.30
C LEU A 12 -43.65 -51.91 42.08
N TRP A 13 -42.56 -51.30 42.55
CA TRP A 13 -42.17 -49.92 42.21
C TRP A 13 -41.94 -49.75 40.70
N PHE A 14 -41.32 -50.74 40.05
CA PHE A 14 -41.13 -50.72 38.60
C PHE A 14 -42.47 -50.74 37.84
N VAL A 15 -43.43 -51.57 38.25
CA VAL A 15 -44.77 -51.64 37.64
C VAL A 15 -45.55 -50.33 37.86
N ILE A 16 -45.52 -49.77 39.08
CA ILE A 16 -46.17 -48.49 39.37
C ILE A 16 -45.56 -47.36 38.50
N ALA A 17 -44.23 -47.31 38.40
CA ALA A 17 -43.55 -46.33 37.56
C ALA A 17 -43.91 -46.48 36.07
N LEU A 18 -44.02 -47.72 35.58
CA LEU A 18 -44.42 -48.04 34.21
C LEU A 18 -45.86 -47.59 33.89
N VAL A 19 -46.79 -47.82 34.82
CA VAL A 19 -48.19 -47.38 34.69
C VAL A 19 -48.31 -45.86 34.75
N ALA A 20 -47.57 -45.21 35.66
CA ALA A 20 -47.52 -43.75 35.75
C ALA A 20 -46.98 -43.13 34.45
N LEU A 21 -45.90 -43.69 33.89
CA LEU A 21 -45.35 -43.30 32.58
C LEU A 21 -46.39 -43.47 31.47
N PHE A 22 -47.11 -44.59 31.43
CA PHE A 22 -48.14 -44.84 30.41
C PHE A 22 -49.30 -43.82 30.47
N LEU A 23 -49.80 -43.49 31.66
CA LEU A 23 -50.83 -42.45 31.86
C LEU A 23 -50.33 -41.06 31.47
N ALA A 24 -49.06 -40.76 31.74
CA ALA A 24 -48.44 -39.49 31.41
C ALA A 24 -48.01 -39.35 29.93
N ARG A 25 -48.27 -40.35 29.08
CA ARG A 25 -47.79 -40.39 27.69
C ARG A 25 -48.17 -39.14 26.88
N LYS A 26 -49.46 -38.79 26.84
CA LYS A 26 -49.96 -37.64 26.06
C LYS A 26 -49.36 -36.31 26.55
N PRO A 27 -49.40 -35.97 27.86
CA PRO A 27 -48.78 -34.73 28.32
C PRO A 27 -47.26 -34.74 28.14
N MET A 28 -46.59 -35.89 28.24
CA MET A 28 -45.14 -35.98 28.01
C MET A 28 -44.78 -35.75 26.54
N HIS A 29 -45.48 -36.36 25.59
CA HIS A 29 -45.26 -36.12 24.15
C HIS A 29 -45.49 -34.64 23.81
N GLN A 30 -46.59 -34.07 24.29
CA GLN A 30 -46.92 -32.66 24.09
C GLN A 30 -45.85 -31.75 24.71
N GLY A 31 -45.36 -32.07 25.91
CA GLY A 31 -44.29 -31.34 26.58
C GLY A 31 -42.98 -31.38 25.79
N ILE A 32 -42.54 -32.55 25.33
CA ILE A 32 -41.32 -32.71 24.53
C ILE A 32 -41.43 -31.94 23.21
N TYR A 33 -42.53 -32.10 22.48
CA TYR A 33 -42.72 -31.37 21.21
C TYR A 33 -42.86 -29.86 21.41
N ALA A 34 -43.55 -29.40 22.45
CA ALA A 34 -43.67 -27.98 22.76
C ALA A 34 -42.31 -27.36 23.10
N LEU A 35 -41.50 -28.07 23.91
CA LEU A 35 -40.17 -27.63 24.30
C LEU A 35 -39.21 -27.62 23.09
N ALA A 36 -39.20 -28.70 22.30
CA ALA A 36 -38.43 -28.77 21.06
C ALA A 36 -38.84 -27.67 20.07
N ARG A 37 -40.15 -27.41 19.93
CA ARG A 37 -40.68 -26.32 19.08
C ARG A 37 -40.23 -24.96 19.58
N PHE A 38 -40.32 -24.70 20.88
CA PHE A 38 -39.93 -23.43 21.49
C PHE A 38 -38.45 -23.13 21.23
N PHE A 39 -37.56 -24.09 21.51
CA PHE A 39 -36.13 -23.92 21.27
C PHE A 39 -35.81 -23.78 19.77
N TYR A 40 -36.45 -24.60 18.92
CA TYR A 40 -36.30 -24.49 17.46
C TYR A 40 -36.68 -23.10 16.93
N GLN A 41 -37.86 -22.60 17.33
CA GLN A 41 -38.33 -21.28 16.92
C GLN A 41 -37.43 -20.16 17.44
N SER A 42 -36.98 -20.26 18.69
CA SER A 42 -36.06 -19.29 19.30
C SER A 42 -34.71 -19.23 18.57
N LEU A 43 -34.11 -20.38 18.27
CA LEU A 43 -32.87 -20.45 17.50
C LEU A 43 -33.05 -19.93 16.07
N ARG A 44 -34.20 -20.18 15.44
CA ARG A 44 -34.49 -19.68 14.09
C ARG A 44 -34.68 -18.17 14.07
N LEU A 45 -35.33 -17.59 15.08
CA LEU A 45 -35.41 -16.14 15.26
C LEU A 45 -34.03 -15.53 15.48
N ALA A 46 -33.21 -16.11 16.36
CA ALA A 46 -31.84 -15.67 16.59
C ALA A 46 -31.00 -15.73 15.30
N ALA A 47 -31.08 -16.82 14.54
CA ALA A 47 -30.38 -16.96 13.27
C ALA A 47 -30.75 -15.87 12.26
N ASN A 48 -32.04 -15.53 12.17
CA ASN A 48 -32.52 -14.47 11.28
C ASN A 48 -32.06 -13.08 11.74
N ALA A 49 -32.05 -12.82 13.05
CA ALA A 49 -31.53 -11.58 13.61
C ALA A 49 -30.02 -11.41 13.34
N VAL A 50 -29.24 -12.48 13.50
CA VAL A 50 -27.81 -12.51 13.19
C VAL A 50 -27.56 -12.30 11.70
N ALA A 51 -28.32 -12.97 10.83
CA ALA A 51 -28.21 -12.78 9.38
C ALA A 51 -28.56 -11.33 8.95
N ALA A 52 -29.55 -10.70 9.60
CA ALA A 52 -29.85 -9.29 9.38
C ALA A 52 -28.73 -8.36 9.87
N ALA A 53 -28.06 -8.71 10.98
CA ALA A 53 -26.88 -7.99 11.45
C ALA A 53 -25.69 -8.13 10.49
N GLU A 54 -25.45 -9.33 9.95
CA GLU A 54 -24.45 -9.58 8.89
C GLU A 54 -24.71 -8.68 7.67
N ALA A 55 -25.94 -8.66 7.16
CA ALA A 55 -26.30 -7.85 6.00
C ALA A 55 -26.06 -6.35 6.22
N ARG A 56 -26.43 -5.84 7.40
CA ARG A 56 -26.16 -4.44 7.79
C ARG A 56 -24.66 -4.14 7.87
N LEU A 57 -23.89 -5.07 8.41
CA LEU A 57 -22.44 -4.93 8.51
C LEU A 57 -21.77 -4.95 7.12
N GLN A 58 -22.23 -5.79 6.20
CA GLN A 58 -21.72 -5.81 4.82
C GLN A 58 -21.97 -4.49 4.09
N LEU A 59 -23.15 -3.89 4.25
CA LEU A 59 -23.45 -2.57 3.69
C LEU A 59 -22.52 -1.51 4.27
N ARG A 60 -22.35 -1.50 5.60
CA ARG A 60 -21.45 -0.54 6.27
C ARG A 60 -19.99 -0.71 5.85
N ASN A 61 -19.52 -1.95 5.72
CA ASN A 61 -18.17 -2.24 5.24
C ASN A 61 -17.98 -1.75 3.80
N ARG A 62 -18.98 -1.92 2.93
CA ARG A 62 -18.95 -1.38 1.56
C ARG A 62 -18.86 0.15 1.57
N GLU A 63 -19.72 0.84 2.33
CA GLU A 63 -19.68 2.30 2.44
C GLU A 63 -18.31 2.81 2.89
N VAL A 64 -17.76 2.23 3.96
CA VAL A 64 -16.46 2.62 4.52
C VAL A 64 -15.33 2.34 3.54
N LEU A 65 -15.34 1.19 2.87
CA LEU A 65 -14.31 0.84 1.89
C LEU A 65 -14.33 1.80 0.69
N MET A 66 -15.51 2.15 0.20
CA MET A 66 -15.64 3.11 -0.91
C MET A 66 -15.24 4.53 -0.48
N ALA A 67 -15.61 4.95 0.73
CA ALA A 67 -15.21 6.26 1.26
C ALA A 67 -13.68 6.35 1.42
N ALA A 68 -13.05 5.33 1.98
CA ALA A 68 -11.59 5.27 2.12
C ALA A 68 -10.88 5.21 0.75
N GLY A 69 -11.42 4.43 -0.20
CA GLY A 69 -10.92 4.36 -1.57
C GLY A 69 -11.03 5.70 -2.30
N ARG A 70 -12.14 6.40 -2.11
CA ARG A 70 -12.39 7.74 -2.66
C ARG A 70 -11.37 8.74 -2.14
N GLU A 71 -11.18 8.80 -0.83
CA GLU A 71 -10.24 9.73 -0.20
C GLU A 71 -8.80 9.45 -0.65
N ALA A 72 -8.41 8.17 -0.76
CA ALA A 72 -7.10 7.79 -1.26
C ALA A 72 -6.89 8.18 -2.73
N ALA A 73 -7.92 8.01 -3.58
CA ALA A 73 -7.89 8.40 -4.98
C ALA A 73 -7.82 9.93 -5.15
N GLU A 74 -8.63 10.69 -4.41
CA GLU A 74 -8.59 12.16 -4.38
C GLU A 74 -7.19 12.65 -4.01
N ARG A 75 -6.59 12.10 -2.95
CA ARG A 75 -5.22 12.45 -2.53
C ARG A 75 -4.16 12.08 -3.56
N HIS A 76 -4.35 11.03 -4.34
CA HIS A 76 -3.42 10.69 -5.43
C HIS A 76 -3.55 11.69 -6.58
N ILE A 77 -4.77 12.06 -6.93
CA ILE A 77 -5.08 13.05 -7.96
C ILE A 77 -4.54 14.43 -7.58
N GLU A 78 -4.81 14.90 -6.36
CA GLU A 78 -4.33 16.18 -5.84
C GLU A 78 -2.80 16.28 -5.87
N ARG A 79 -2.09 15.24 -5.43
CA ARG A 79 -0.62 15.21 -5.49
C ARG A 79 -0.08 15.26 -6.91
N GLU A 80 -0.71 14.57 -7.85
CA GLU A 80 -0.29 14.62 -9.26
C GLU A 80 -0.60 15.99 -9.87
N PHE A 81 -1.71 16.63 -9.50
CA PHE A 81 -2.00 18.01 -9.89
C PHE A 81 -0.95 18.98 -9.34
N ASP A 82 -0.62 18.95 -8.05
CA ASP A 82 0.43 19.78 -7.46
C ASP A 82 1.78 19.57 -8.16
N ARG A 83 2.10 18.32 -8.49
CA ARG A 83 3.34 17.95 -9.17
C ARG A 83 3.38 18.46 -10.61
N ILE A 84 2.26 18.42 -11.32
CA ILE A 84 2.11 18.99 -12.67
C ILE A 84 2.20 20.50 -12.59
N GLU A 85 1.51 21.14 -11.65
CA GLU A 85 1.54 22.59 -11.46
C GLU A 85 2.95 23.08 -11.17
N GLY A 86 3.66 22.46 -10.23
CA GLY A 86 5.04 22.81 -9.90
C GLY A 86 5.99 22.64 -11.08
N ALA A 87 5.81 21.58 -11.88
CA ALA A 87 6.59 21.39 -13.11
C ALA A 87 6.24 22.44 -14.17
N MET A 88 4.95 22.70 -14.39
CA MET A 88 4.49 23.67 -15.38
C MET A 88 4.95 25.09 -15.02
N LYS A 89 4.86 25.49 -13.75
CA LYS A 89 5.40 26.76 -13.25
C LYS A 89 6.91 26.88 -13.52
N LYS A 90 7.68 25.83 -13.22
CA LYS A 90 9.13 25.79 -13.46
C LYS A 90 9.49 25.88 -14.95
N GLU A 91 8.72 25.23 -15.80
CA GLU A 91 8.93 25.22 -17.25
C GLU A 91 8.50 26.54 -17.90
N LEU A 92 7.34 27.08 -17.52
CA LEU A 92 6.87 28.41 -17.95
C LEU A 92 7.82 29.52 -17.52
N ALA A 93 8.44 29.42 -16.34
CA ALA A 93 9.45 30.37 -15.90
C ALA A 93 10.72 30.38 -16.78
N GLN A 94 11.06 29.25 -17.41
CA GLN A 94 12.22 29.15 -18.30
C GLN A 94 11.89 29.60 -19.74
N TYR A 95 10.62 29.59 -20.12
CA TYR A 95 10.18 29.90 -21.48
C TYR A 95 10.64 31.29 -21.99
N PRO A 96 10.50 32.40 -21.24
CA PRO A 96 11.00 33.71 -21.69
C PRO A 96 12.50 33.72 -21.98
N THR A 97 13.29 32.97 -21.20
CA THR A 97 14.75 32.90 -21.40
C THR A 97 15.11 32.09 -22.65
N LEU A 98 14.38 31.01 -22.94
CA LEU A 98 14.53 30.24 -24.17
C LEU A 98 14.09 31.05 -25.39
N HIS A 99 12.98 31.77 -25.27
CA HIS A 99 12.47 32.66 -26.31
C HIS A 99 13.48 33.78 -26.63
N ARG A 100 14.00 34.46 -25.60
CA ARG A 100 15.05 35.48 -25.78
C ARG A 100 16.28 34.92 -26.48
N LYS A 101 16.79 33.75 -26.04
CA LYS A 101 17.94 33.10 -26.67
C LYS A 101 17.67 32.74 -28.14
N LEU A 102 16.47 32.24 -28.45
CA LEU A 102 16.07 31.95 -29.83
C LEU A 102 16.07 33.22 -30.68
N CYS A 103 15.50 34.33 -30.19
CA CYS A 103 15.52 35.61 -30.90
C CYS A 103 16.95 36.12 -31.10
N GLU A 104 17.80 36.10 -30.08
CA GLU A 104 19.21 36.51 -30.19
C GLU A 104 19.99 35.69 -31.22
N GLN A 105 19.82 34.36 -31.21
CA GLN A 105 20.46 33.48 -32.20
C GLN A 105 19.91 33.71 -33.61
N LEU A 106 18.61 33.98 -33.75
CA LEU A 106 17.99 34.30 -35.04
C LEU A 106 18.52 35.62 -35.61
N THR A 107 18.61 36.66 -34.78
CA THR A 107 19.19 37.95 -35.19
C THR A 107 20.66 37.83 -35.59
N ALA A 108 21.46 37.04 -34.87
CA ALA A 108 22.85 36.80 -35.23
C ALA A 108 22.99 36.09 -36.59
N VAL A 109 22.12 35.10 -36.86
CA VAL A 109 22.06 34.41 -38.15
C VAL A 109 21.64 35.38 -39.26
N ASP A 110 20.65 36.24 -39.01
CA ASP A 110 20.18 37.24 -39.97
C ASP A 110 21.27 38.27 -40.32
N GLU A 111 22.02 38.75 -39.32
CA GLU A 111 23.13 39.68 -39.54
C GLU A 111 24.28 39.06 -40.34
N ASP A 112 24.68 37.82 -40.00
CA ASP A 112 25.70 37.08 -40.76
C ASP A 112 25.23 36.76 -42.19
N TYR A 113 23.93 36.49 -42.38
CA TYR A 113 23.33 36.27 -43.69
C TYR A 113 23.39 37.54 -44.55
N VAL A 114 22.97 38.69 -44.03
CA VAL A 114 23.03 39.98 -44.74
C VAL A 114 24.47 40.32 -45.13
N ARG A 115 25.45 40.10 -44.24
CA ARG A 115 26.88 40.31 -44.53
C ARG A 115 27.45 39.35 -45.58
N SER A 116 26.80 38.21 -45.81
CA SER A 116 27.21 37.23 -46.82
C SER A 116 26.62 37.50 -48.21
N ALA A 117 25.78 38.52 -48.38
CA ALA A 117 25.21 38.90 -49.66
C ALA A 117 26.30 39.43 -50.63
N GLU A 118 26.22 39.04 -51.90
CA GLU A 118 27.21 39.43 -52.92
C GLU A 118 27.16 40.93 -53.23
N VAL A 119 28.33 41.58 -53.17
CA VAL A 119 28.60 42.83 -53.90
C VAL A 119 29.38 42.43 -55.14
N PRO A 120 28.82 42.56 -56.36
CA PRO A 120 29.54 42.26 -57.59
C PRO A 120 30.82 43.11 -57.65
N PRO A 121 31.99 42.54 -58.00
CA PRO A 121 33.18 43.34 -58.22
C PRO A 121 32.87 44.38 -59.31
N GLU A 122 33.24 45.64 -59.07
CA GLU A 122 32.94 46.73 -60.01
C GLU A 122 33.39 46.36 -61.43
N PRO A 123 32.55 46.57 -62.46
CA PRO A 123 32.95 46.35 -63.84
C PRO A 123 34.15 47.24 -64.15
N THR A 124 35.29 46.62 -64.40
CA THR A 124 36.55 47.31 -64.69
C THR A 124 36.37 48.36 -65.80
N ASN A 125 36.98 49.54 -65.65
CA ASN A 125 36.92 50.66 -66.59
C ASN A 125 37.61 50.39 -67.97
N TRP A 126 37.93 49.12 -68.28
CA TRP A 126 38.60 48.67 -69.51
C TRP A 126 37.83 49.01 -70.78
N VAL A 127 36.51 49.11 -70.70
CA VAL A 127 35.66 49.52 -71.83
C VAL A 127 36.09 50.89 -72.37
N ASN A 128 36.54 51.80 -71.50
CA ASN A 128 37.00 53.14 -71.91
C ASN A 128 38.43 53.11 -72.47
N ALA A 129 39.31 52.28 -71.92
CA ALA A 129 40.68 52.11 -72.42
C ALA A 129 40.73 51.43 -73.79
N ILE A 130 39.85 50.45 -74.04
CA ILE A 130 39.71 49.77 -75.33
C ILE A 130 39.12 50.72 -76.39
N LYS A 131 38.11 51.53 -76.02
CA LYS A 131 37.55 52.58 -76.89
C LYS A 131 38.60 53.63 -77.29
N ALA A 132 39.41 54.08 -76.34
CA ALA A 132 40.46 55.07 -76.59
C ALA A 132 41.54 54.57 -77.59
N VAL A 133 41.83 53.27 -77.61
CA VAL A 133 42.77 52.67 -78.58
C VAL A 133 42.14 52.37 -79.92
N ALA A 134 40.84 52.06 -79.97
CA ALA A 134 40.12 51.85 -81.22
C ALA A 134 39.97 53.15 -82.06
N GLU A 135 40.11 54.33 -81.43
CA GLU A 135 40.02 55.64 -82.11
C GLU A 135 41.34 56.13 -82.73
N ILE A 136 42.47 55.43 -82.54
CA ILE A 136 43.79 55.82 -83.06
C ILE A 136 43.93 55.33 -84.52
N PRO A 137 44.18 56.22 -85.52
CA PRO A 137 44.29 55.83 -86.92
C PRO A 137 45.56 55.01 -87.20
N THR A 138 45.39 53.88 -87.89
CA THR A 138 46.42 52.87 -88.17
C THR A 138 47.41 53.31 -89.26
N LYS A 139 48.59 53.78 -88.83
CA LYS A 139 49.85 53.66 -89.59
C LYS A 139 50.87 52.99 -88.68
N GLN A 140 51.64 52.06 -89.25
CA GLN A 140 52.63 51.22 -88.55
C GLN A 140 53.57 52.06 -87.69
N ASP A 141 53.25 52.19 -86.40
CA ASP A 141 54.04 52.93 -85.44
C ASP A 141 54.41 51.97 -84.30
N PRO A 142 55.71 51.73 -84.02
CA PRO A 142 56.14 50.87 -82.91
C PRO A 142 55.54 51.26 -81.55
N VAL A 143 55.08 52.51 -81.40
CA VAL A 143 54.35 53.02 -80.22
C VAL A 143 53.00 52.32 -80.02
N LEU A 144 52.30 51.90 -81.08
CA LEU A 144 51.00 51.22 -80.96
C LEU A 144 51.13 49.81 -80.36
N GLY A 145 52.22 49.10 -80.70
CA GLY A 145 52.54 47.80 -80.11
C GLY A 145 52.79 47.91 -78.60
N ASP A 146 53.55 48.94 -78.20
CA ASP A 146 53.88 49.21 -76.80
C ASP A 146 52.63 49.62 -75.98
N VAL A 147 51.69 50.36 -76.58
CA VAL A 147 50.39 50.71 -75.97
C VAL A 147 49.48 49.48 -75.84
N LEU A 148 49.37 48.64 -76.87
CA LEU A 148 48.60 47.38 -76.81
C LEU A 148 49.21 46.41 -75.79
N GLU A 149 50.53 46.34 -75.69
CA GLU A 149 51.25 45.54 -74.69
C GLU A 149 51.02 46.08 -73.27
N THR A 150 51.00 47.40 -73.11
CA THR A 150 50.65 48.07 -71.85
C THR A 150 49.20 47.79 -71.44
N ILE A 151 48.25 47.84 -72.37
CA ILE A 151 46.83 47.50 -72.14
C ILE A 151 46.67 46.01 -71.81
N HIS A 152 47.36 45.12 -72.53
CA HIS A 152 47.32 43.70 -72.26
C HIS A 152 47.87 43.37 -70.86
N GLY A 153 49.02 43.95 -70.49
CA GLY A 153 49.65 43.76 -69.18
C GLY A 153 48.82 44.33 -68.03
N SER A 154 48.16 45.47 -68.22
CA SER A 154 47.29 46.09 -67.21
C SER A 154 45.92 45.41 -67.12
N MET A 155 45.35 44.91 -68.23
CA MET A 155 44.16 44.05 -68.23
C MET A 155 44.43 42.75 -67.45
N ARG A 156 45.55 42.07 -67.71
CA ARG A 156 45.96 40.90 -66.94
C ARG A 156 46.14 41.20 -65.45
N LYS A 157 46.73 42.36 -65.10
CA LYS A 157 46.85 42.79 -63.70
C LYS A 157 45.49 43.06 -63.05
N ALA A 158 44.56 43.69 -63.78
CA ALA A 158 43.22 43.97 -63.28
C ALA A 158 42.38 42.69 -63.13
N GLU A 159 42.48 41.76 -64.08
CA GLU A 159 41.83 40.45 -64.03
C GLU A 159 42.40 39.62 -62.88
N ALA A 160 43.72 39.58 -62.70
CA ALA A 160 44.36 38.93 -61.56
C ALA A 160 43.89 39.53 -60.22
N LYS A 161 43.83 40.87 -60.13
CA LYS A 161 43.35 41.58 -58.94
C LYS A 161 41.86 41.35 -58.67
N ALA A 162 41.03 41.29 -59.71
CA ALA A 162 39.61 40.96 -59.60
C ALA A 162 39.40 39.49 -59.17
N LEU A 163 40.19 38.56 -59.71
CA LEU A 163 40.22 37.15 -59.29
C LEU A 163 40.65 37.00 -57.83
N GLU A 164 41.64 37.78 -57.40
CA GLU A 164 42.13 37.76 -56.01
C GLU A 164 41.09 38.35 -55.05
N ALA A 165 40.49 39.49 -55.37
CA ALA A 165 39.38 40.08 -54.62
C ALA A 165 38.15 39.15 -54.58
N TYR A 166 37.85 38.46 -55.68
CA TYR A 166 36.77 37.47 -55.74
C TYR A 166 37.07 36.25 -54.85
N ARG A 167 38.31 35.75 -54.85
CA ARG A 167 38.74 34.65 -53.97
C ARG A 167 38.69 35.05 -52.50
N GLU A 168 39.06 36.28 -52.17
CA GLU A 168 39.02 36.83 -50.82
C GLU A 168 37.56 36.98 -50.33
N SER A 169 36.69 37.60 -51.14
CA SER A 169 35.23 37.67 -50.90
C SER A 169 34.59 36.28 -50.73
N ALA A 170 34.97 35.31 -51.56
CA ALA A 170 34.45 33.95 -51.47
C ALA A 170 34.90 33.23 -50.18
N ARG A 171 36.14 33.48 -49.72
CA ARG A 171 36.65 32.97 -48.43
C ARG A 171 35.92 33.60 -47.25
N GLU A 172 35.72 34.92 -47.27
CA GLU A 172 34.98 35.64 -46.23
C GLU A 172 33.54 35.12 -46.10
N ARG A 173 32.83 34.95 -47.22
CA ARG A 173 31.49 34.34 -47.24
C ARG A 173 31.47 32.93 -46.67
N HIS A 174 32.40 32.07 -47.08
CA HIS A 174 32.47 30.71 -46.54
C HIS A 174 32.77 30.70 -45.04
N GLN A 175 33.57 31.67 -44.54
CA GLN A 175 33.79 31.83 -43.10
C GLN A 175 32.53 32.32 -42.37
N LEU A 176 31.77 33.27 -42.93
CA LEU A 176 30.50 33.74 -42.38
C LEU A 176 29.46 32.61 -42.33
N LEU A 177 29.26 31.89 -43.43
CA LEU A 177 28.39 30.70 -43.47
C LEU A 177 28.80 29.63 -42.46
N LYS A 178 30.12 29.41 -42.28
CA LYS A 178 30.64 28.49 -41.27
C LYS A 178 30.39 28.98 -39.83
N ARG A 179 30.36 30.31 -39.59
CA ARG A 179 30.03 30.92 -38.28
C ARG A 179 28.55 30.84 -37.93
N MET A 180 27.66 30.71 -38.91
CA MET A 180 26.21 30.50 -38.68
C MET A 180 25.87 29.08 -38.20
N MET A 181 26.70 28.07 -38.51
CA MET A 181 26.44 26.66 -38.11
C MET A 181 26.22 26.45 -36.60
N PRO A 182 27.06 27.00 -35.70
CA PRO A 182 26.83 26.96 -34.26
C PRO A 182 25.48 27.54 -33.83
N ALA A 183 25.04 28.65 -34.42
CA ALA A 183 23.77 29.29 -34.08
C ALA A 183 22.57 28.42 -34.49
N TRP A 184 22.60 27.82 -35.68
CA TRP A 184 21.60 26.83 -36.11
C TRP A 184 21.52 25.62 -35.16
N ARG A 185 22.67 25.11 -34.70
CA ARG A 185 22.70 24.04 -33.69
C ARG A 185 22.09 24.50 -32.35
N ALA A 186 22.34 25.74 -31.94
CA ALA A 186 21.78 26.30 -30.71
C ALA A 186 20.26 26.49 -30.78
N ILE A 187 19.73 26.89 -31.94
CA ILE A 187 18.29 26.98 -32.22
C ILE A 187 17.66 25.58 -32.13
N LEU A 188 18.23 24.59 -32.82
CA LEU A 188 17.77 23.20 -32.76
C LEU A 188 17.77 22.64 -31.33
N GLN A 189 18.80 22.92 -30.54
CA GLN A 189 18.84 22.52 -29.13
C GLN A 189 17.76 23.19 -28.29
N SER A 190 17.48 24.47 -28.50
CA SER A 190 16.45 25.21 -27.78
C SER A 190 15.04 24.70 -28.11
N LEU A 191 14.74 24.46 -29.39
CA LEU A 191 13.52 23.80 -29.84
C LEU A 191 13.38 22.38 -29.29
N GLY A 192 14.47 21.62 -29.26
CA GLY A 192 14.50 20.27 -28.68
C GLY A 192 14.14 20.27 -27.19
N LYS A 193 14.59 21.28 -26.43
CA LYS A 193 14.20 21.45 -25.02
C LYS A 193 12.71 21.71 -24.88
N VAL A 194 12.15 22.62 -25.67
CA VAL A 194 10.70 22.92 -25.65
C VAL A 194 9.89 21.67 -25.99
N ASN A 195 10.27 20.92 -27.03
CA ASN A 195 9.59 19.68 -27.39
C ASN A 195 9.61 18.64 -26.26
N LYS A 196 10.76 18.48 -25.59
CA LYS A 196 10.88 17.59 -24.42
C LYS A 196 9.98 18.02 -23.27
N THR A 197 9.85 19.31 -23.02
CA THR A 197 8.94 19.85 -22.02
C THR A 197 7.48 19.55 -22.36
N VAL A 198 7.05 19.82 -23.60
CA VAL A 198 5.67 19.57 -24.06
C VAL A 198 5.31 18.09 -23.98
N THR A 199 6.20 17.21 -24.46
CA THR A 199 5.99 15.75 -24.38
C THR A 199 5.91 15.26 -22.94
N THR A 200 6.71 15.81 -22.03
CA THR A 200 6.65 15.48 -20.60
C THR A 200 5.32 15.89 -19.98
N VAL A 201 4.80 17.09 -20.30
CA VAL A 201 3.49 17.54 -19.82
C VAL A 201 2.39 16.63 -20.35
N GLN A 202 2.40 16.31 -21.64
CA GLN A 202 1.42 15.41 -22.26
C GLN A 202 1.42 14.03 -21.59
N GLN A 203 2.60 13.44 -21.36
CA GLN A 203 2.73 12.16 -20.64
C GLN A 203 2.12 12.23 -19.23
N ARG A 204 2.36 13.32 -18.49
CA ARG A 204 1.79 13.49 -17.15
C ARG A 204 0.26 13.63 -17.16
N THR A 205 -0.30 14.33 -18.14
CA THR A 205 -1.76 14.43 -18.30
C THR A 205 -2.39 13.05 -18.51
N THR A 206 -1.77 12.15 -19.29
CA THR A 206 -2.29 10.78 -19.47
C THR A 206 -2.28 9.94 -18.19
N VAL A 207 -1.36 10.22 -17.27
CA VAL A 207 -1.32 9.55 -15.96
C VAL A 207 -2.48 10.05 -15.09
N VAL A 208 -2.74 11.37 -15.08
CA VAL A 208 -3.89 11.95 -14.37
C VAL A 208 -5.21 11.42 -14.91
N ASP A 209 -5.35 11.32 -16.22
CA ASP A 209 -6.55 10.78 -16.88
C ASP A 209 -6.88 9.36 -16.35
N ARG A 210 -5.88 8.48 -16.30
CA ARG A 210 -6.03 7.13 -15.73
C ARG A 210 -6.40 7.14 -14.24
N HIS A 211 -5.89 8.11 -13.47
CA HIS A 211 -6.28 8.26 -12.07
C HIS A 211 -7.71 8.78 -11.93
N MET A 212 -8.15 9.64 -12.85
CA MET A 212 -9.52 10.17 -12.93
C MET A 212 -10.52 9.08 -13.31
N ASP A 213 -10.20 8.22 -14.28
CA ASP A 213 -11.01 7.04 -14.63
C ASP A 213 -11.25 6.14 -13.42
N ARG A 214 -10.20 5.85 -12.65
CA ARG A 214 -10.30 5.05 -11.42
C ARG A 214 -11.15 5.74 -10.35
N TYR A 215 -11.03 7.06 -10.23
CA TYR A 215 -11.84 7.84 -9.31
C TYR A 215 -13.32 7.82 -9.70
N GLU A 216 -13.62 7.90 -10.99
CA GLU A 216 -14.97 7.77 -11.52
C GLU A 216 -15.54 6.36 -11.27
N GLU A 217 -14.76 5.29 -11.48
CA GLU A 217 -15.19 3.91 -11.15
C GLU A 217 -15.54 3.74 -9.66
N ILE A 218 -14.84 4.45 -8.77
CA ILE A 218 -15.10 4.47 -7.32
C ILE A 218 -16.37 5.28 -7.02
N LEU A 219 -16.56 6.44 -7.67
CA LEU A 219 -17.76 7.27 -7.54
C LEU A 219 -19.03 6.54 -7.99
N GLN A 220 -18.94 5.77 -9.08
CA GLN A 220 -20.04 4.95 -9.59
C GLN A 220 -20.36 3.74 -8.68
N SER A 221 -19.62 3.55 -7.58
CA SER A 221 -19.79 2.47 -6.61
C SER A 221 -19.77 1.06 -7.23
N SER A 222 -19.03 0.90 -8.33
CA SER A 222 -19.04 -0.33 -9.12
C SER A 222 -18.57 -1.56 -8.33
N ASP A 223 -19.15 -2.73 -8.60
CA ASP A 223 -18.72 -3.99 -7.95
C ASP A 223 -17.26 -4.34 -8.30
N ARG A 224 -16.76 -3.86 -9.44
CA ARG A 224 -15.35 -3.96 -9.83
C ARG A 224 -14.46 -3.16 -8.88
N ALA A 225 -14.80 -1.90 -8.59
CA ALA A 225 -14.05 -1.07 -7.66
C ALA A 225 -14.06 -1.68 -6.25
N GLN A 226 -15.19 -2.21 -5.79
CA GLN A 226 -15.26 -2.91 -4.50
C GLN A 226 -14.30 -4.10 -4.45
N ARG A 227 -14.32 -4.99 -5.46
CA ARG A 227 -13.43 -6.16 -5.53
C ARG A 227 -11.96 -5.78 -5.59
N MET A 228 -11.62 -4.77 -6.40
CA MET A 228 -10.25 -4.28 -6.53
C MET A 228 -9.73 -3.72 -5.19
N LEU A 229 -10.52 -2.87 -4.54
CA LEU A 229 -10.16 -2.29 -3.24
C LEU A 229 -10.03 -3.38 -2.17
N SER A 230 -10.97 -4.32 -2.09
CA SER A 230 -10.90 -5.42 -1.11
C SER A 230 -9.71 -6.34 -1.33
N SER A 231 -9.41 -6.69 -2.59
CA SER A 231 -8.26 -7.53 -2.92
C SER A 231 -6.94 -6.83 -2.59
N SER A 232 -6.84 -5.53 -2.87
CA SER A 232 -5.67 -4.74 -2.55
C SER A 232 -5.46 -4.64 -1.04
N SER A 233 -6.52 -4.38 -0.26
CA SER A 233 -6.44 -4.33 1.20
C SER A 233 -6.05 -5.69 1.80
N LEU A 234 -6.54 -6.80 1.27
CA LEU A 234 -6.20 -8.14 1.76
C LEU A 234 -4.72 -8.46 1.56
N SER A 235 -4.18 -8.19 0.35
CA SER A 235 -2.75 -8.39 0.09
C SER A 235 -1.90 -7.49 0.99
N GLN A 236 -2.29 -6.23 1.16
CA GLN A 236 -1.58 -5.29 2.03
C GLN A 236 -1.60 -5.73 3.49
N PHE A 237 -2.69 -6.34 3.97
CA PHE A 237 -2.78 -6.90 5.32
C PHE A 237 -1.75 -8.01 5.55
N PHE A 238 -1.66 -9.00 4.65
CA PHE A 238 -0.69 -10.09 4.82
C PHE A 238 0.75 -9.63 4.68
N ILE A 239 1.04 -8.74 3.73
CA ILE A 239 2.39 -8.18 3.56
C ILE A 239 2.78 -7.38 4.81
N SER A 240 1.92 -6.48 5.28
CA SER A 240 2.21 -5.66 6.46
C SER A 240 2.30 -6.50 7.73
N ALA A 241 1.45 -7.52 7.92
CA ALA A 241 1.53 -8.45 9.04
C ALA A 241 2.83 -9.26 9.03
N PHE A 242 3.27 -9.72 7.86
CA PHE A 242 4.54 -10.45 7.73
C PHE A 242 5.74 -9.56 8.08
N VAL A 243 5.77 -8.33 7.54
CA VAL A 243 6.82 -7.36 7.88
C VAL A 243 6.77 -7.00 9.37
N LEU A 244 5.57 -6.81 9.94
CA LEU A 244 5.41 -6.53 11.37
C LEU A 244 5.87 -7.71 12.25
N ALA A 245 5.71 -8.96 11.80
CA ALA A 245 6.25 -10.13 12.50
C ALA A 245 7.79 -10.13 12.52
N ILE A 246 8.44 -9.71 11.42
CA ILE A 246 9.90 -9.53 11.38
C ILE A 246 10.32 -8.43 12.35
N VAL A 247 9.60 -7.29 12.37
CA VAL A 247 9.84 -6.18 13.30
C VAL A 247 9.69 -6.63 14.75
N LEU A 248 8.65 -7.41 15.07
CA LEU A 248 8.47 -8.01 16.40
C LEU A 248 9.63 -8.94 16.77
N GLY A 249 10.14 -9.72 15.81
CA GLY A 249 11.36 -10.51 15.99
C GLY A 249 12.58 -9.63 16.31
N GLY A 250 12.76 -8.54 15.58
CA GLY A 250 13.81 -7.54 15.85
C GLY A 250 13.66 -6.89 17.24
N ALA A 251 12.44 -6.55 17.64
CA ALA A 251 12.12 -5.98 18.95
C ALA A 251 12.40 -6.98 20.08
N LEU A 252 12.12 -8.26 19.87
CA LEU A 252 12.39 -9.33 20.83
C LEU A 252 13.90 -9.60 20.98
N ILE A 253 14.66 -9.51 19.88
CA ILE A 253 16.13 -9.53 19.95
C ILE A 253 16.63 -8.30 20.74
N ASN A 254 16.12 -7.09 20.44
CA ASN A 254 16.51 -5.88 21.16
C ASN A 254 16.17 -5.99 22.66
N PHE A 255 14.97 -6.49 23.01
CA PHE A 255 14.57 -6.76 24.38
C PHE A 255 15.59 -7.65 25.11
N TYR A 256 16.00 -8.78 24.52
CA TYR A 256 16.97 -9.65 25.19
C TYR A 256 18.39 -9.07 25.24
N LEU A 257 18.76 -8.18 24.31
CA LEU A 257 20.04 -7.46 24.36
C LEU A 257 20.08 -6.48 25.53
N ILE A 258 18.98 -5.79 25.82
CA ILE A 258 18.89 -4.81 26.92
C ILE A 258 18.63 -5.50 28.27
N ALA A 259 17.81 -6.56 28.31
CA ALA A 259 17.39 -7.20 29.56
C ALA A 259 18.56 -7.80 30.33
N ARG A 260 19.53 -8.40 29.64
CA ARG A 260 20.71 -9.00 30.29
C ARG A 260 21.51 -8.00 31.12
N PRO A 261 22.07 -6.90 30.56
CA PRO A 261 22.78 -5.91 31.37
C PRO A 261 21.90 -5.26 32.44
N MET A 262 20.61 -5.09 32.18
CA MET A 262 19.68 -4.56 33.21
C MET A 262 19.54 -5.48 34.42
N THR A 263 19.58 -6.80 34.26
CA THR A 263 19.55 -7.73 35.40
C THR A 263 20.79 -7.60 36.30
N GLU A 264 21.93 -7.22 35.73
CA GLU A 264 23.17 -7.04 36.48
C GLU A 264 23.18 -5.71 37.24
N ILE A 265 22.68 -4.64 36.61
CA ILE A 265 22.65 -3.29 37.22
C ILE A 265 21.59 -3.17 38.31
N VAL A 266 20.40 -3.73 38.08
CA VAL A 266 19.25 -3.59 38.98
C VAL A 266 19.24 -4.68 40.07
N GLY A 267 20.11 -5.68 39.95
CA GLY A 267 20.18 -6.84 40.84
C GLY A 267 19.27 -7.97 40.33
N GLY A 268 19.88 -9.14 40.08
CA GLY A 268 19.24 -10.23 39.34
C GLY A 268 17.99 -10.85 40.00
N SER A 269 17.81 -10.62 41.30
CA SER A 269 16.69 -11.10 42.13
C SER A 269 15.69 -10.01 42.54
N ALA A 270 15.88 -8.77 42.08
CA ALA A 270 14.95 -7.69 42.41
C ALA A 270 13.66 -7.87 41.60
N GLU A 271 12.57 -8.21 42.29
CA GLU A 271 11.24 -8.43 41.71
C GLU A 271 10.22 -7.47 42.32
N ILE A 272 9.30 -6.99 41.50
CA ILE A 272 8.14 -6.21 41.92
C ILE A 272 6.89 -6.95 41.41
N GLY A 273 6.01 -7.37 42.33
CA GLY A 273 4.75 -8.01 41.96
C GLY A 273 4.88 -9.32 41.18
N GLY A 274 5.97 -10.08 41.38
CA GLY A 274 6.25 -11.34 40.69
C GLY A 274 6.90 -11.21 39.32
N PHE A 275 7.26 -9.99 38.90
CA PHE A 275 8.02 -9.73 37.68
C PHE A 275 9.41 -9.16 38.03
N ARG A 276 10.44 -9.57 37.27
CA ARG A 276 11.81 -9.06 37.43
C ARG A 276 11.86 -7.59 37.03
N ILE A 277 12.43 -6.73 37.86
CA ILE A 277 12.50 -5.28 37.59
C ILE A 277 13.25 -5.00 36.28
N ALA A 278 14.28 -5.79 35.97
CA ALA A 278 15.03 -5.69 34.73
C ALA A 278 14.16 -5.88 33.47
N ASP A 279 13.20 -6.81 33.49
CA ASP A 279 12.31 -7.07 32.36
C ASP A 279 11.34 -5.89 32.17
N ILE A 280 10.84 -5.32 33.26
CA ILE A 280 9.96 -4.13 33.23
C ILE A 280 10.73 -2.92 32.69
N SER A 281 11.92 -2.63 33.23
CA SER A 281 12.75 -1.51 32.77
C SER A 281 13.10 -1.63 31.28
N THR A 282 13.42 -2.85 30.84
CA THR A 282 13.70 -3.12 29.43
C THR A 282 12.49 -2.90 28.53
N LEU A 283 11.31 -3.38 28.95
CA LEU A 283 10.07 -3.16 28.23
C LEU A 283 9.76 -1.66 28.12
N VAL A 284 9.97 -0.89 29.19
CA VAL A 284 9.73 0.56 29.21
C VAL A 284 10.68 1.28 28.25
N ILE A 285 11.97 0.94 28.23
CA ILE A 285 12.94 1.52 27.30
C ILE A 285 12.52 1.21 25.86
N LEU A 286 12.26 -0.07 25.54
CA LEU A 286 11.85 -0.50 24.20
C LEU A 286 10.55 0.17 23.73
N LEU A 287 9.54 0.27 24.61
CA LEU A 287 8.27 0.93 24.28
C LEU A 287 8.46 2.43 24.05
N LEU A 288 9.27 3.09 24.87
CA LEU A 288 9.60 4.50 24.70
C LEU A 288 10.33 4.72 23.37
N GLU A 289 11.27 3.84 23.03
CA GLU A 289 12.04 3.90 21.80
C GLU A 289 11.14 3.76 20.55
N VAL A 290 10.28 2.74 20.53
CA VAL A 290 9.29 2.55 19.46
C VAL A 290 8.33 3.73 19.38
N ALA A 291 7.87 4.28 20.52
CA ALA A 291 6.98 5.44 20.55
C ALA A 291 7.62 6.70 19.97
N VAL A 292 8.88 7.00 20.33
CA VAL A 292 9.61 8.15 19.78
C VAL A 292 9.95 7.92 18.31
N GLY A 293 10.27 6.68 17.91
CA GLY A 293 10.46 6.30 16.52
C GLY A 293 9.22 6.54 15.66
N MET A 294 8.05 6.10 16.13
CA MET A 294 6.77 6.39 15.48
C MET A 294 6.53 7.90 15.34
N PHE A 295 6.87 8.69 16.36
CA PHE A 295 6.72 10.14 16.33
C PHE A 295 7.64 10.81 15.30
N VAL A 296 8.88 10.33 15.14
CA VAL A 296 9.80 10.78 14.07
C VAL A 296 9.21 10.52 12.70
N MET A 297 8.66 9.32 12.47
CA MET A 297 8.06 8.94 11.19
C MET A 297 6.82 9.79 10.85
N GLU A 298 6.04 10.16 11.86
CA GLU A 298 4.91 11.07 11.72
C GLU A 298 5.37 12.51 11.40
N CYS A 299 6.39 13.02 12.10
CA CYS A 299 6.95 14.35 11.82
C CYS A 299 7.54 14.47 10.40
N LEU A 300 8.09 13.38 9.87
CA LEU A 300 8.59 13.29 8.48
C LEU A 300 7.46 13.13 7.44
N ARG A 301 6.19 12.99 7.87
CA ARG A 301 5.03 12.70 7.01
C ARG A 301 5.19 11.41 6.18
N ILE A 302 5.99 10.47 6.69
CA ILE A 302 6.09 9.13 6.11
C ILE A 302 4.86 8.33 6.54
N THR A 303 4.49 8.43 7.83
CA THR A 303 3.27 7.81 8.37
C THR A 303 2.17 8.81 8.66
N ARG A 304 0.94 8.32 8.83
CA ARG A 304 -0.26 9.10 9.23
C ARG A 304 -1.02 8.47 10.39
N LEU A 305 -0.30 8.03 11.42
CA LEU A 305 -0.92 7.47 12.63
C LEU A 305 -1.56 8.57 13.49
N PHE A 306 -1.07 9.80 13.43
CA PHE A 306 -1.52 10.92 14.25
C PHE A 306 -1.79 12.17 13.40
N PRO A 307 -2.98 12.26 12.76
CA PRO A 307 -3.29 13.34 11.81
C PRO A 307 -3.15 14.76 12.40
N VAL A 308 -3.28 14.90 13.72
CA VAL A 308 -3.04 16.16 14.44
C VAL A 308 -1.61 16.67 14.21
N ILE A 309 -0.61 15.81 14.24
CA ILE A 309 0.81 16.16 14.05
C ILE A 309 1.07 16.62 12.61
N ALA A 310 0.40 16.00 11.64
CA ALA A 310 0.51 16.38 10.23
C ALA A 310 -0.04 17.79 9.95
N ALA A 311 -1.05 18.23 10.72
CA ALA A 311 -1.69 19.54 10.61
C ALA A 311 -0.92 20.68 11.29
N LEU A 312 0.14 20.39 12.06
CA LEU A 312 0.97 21.42 12.68
C LEU A 312 1.79 22.20 11.64
N HIS A 313 1.98 23.49 11.93
CA HIS A 313 2.84 24.38 11.15
C HIS A 313 4.28 23.84 11.06
N ASP A 314 4.90 23.94 9.88
CA ASP A 314 6.20 23.31 9.56
C ASP A 314 7.31 23.61 10.59
N LYS A 315 7.38 24.85 11.09
CA LYS A 315 8.35 25.27 12.11
C LYS A 315 8.22 24.52 13.44
N VAL A 316 7.02 24.18 13.87
CA VAL A 316 6.80 23.42 15.12
C VAL A 316 7.15 21.96 14.88
N ARG A 317 6.73 21.40 13.74
CA ARG A 317 7.04 20.03 13.35
C ARG A 317 8.54 19.78 13.26
N LEU A 318 9.30 20.71 12.67
CA LEU A 318 10.76 20.57 12.59
C LEU A 318 11.44 20.61 13.96
N ARG A 319 10.96 21.44 14.89
CA ARG A 319 11.47 21.46 16.28
C ARG A 319 11.18 20.16 17.02
N MET A 320 9.96 19.64 16.86
CA MET A 320 9.55 18.34 17.39
C MET A 320 10.38 17.20 16.82
N LEU A 321 10.66 17.21 15.52
CA LEU A 321 11.52 16.23 14.86
C LEU A 321 12.94 16.23 15.46
N TRP A 322 13.57 17.40 15.59
CA TRP A 322 14.90 17.50 16.20
C TRP A 322 14.91 17.03 17.66
N GLY A 323 13.87 17.36 18.44
CA GLY A 323 13.74 16.87 19.81
C GLY A 323 13.59 15.35 19.90
N ALA A 324 12.78 14.75 19.03
CA ALA A 324 12.59 13.30 19.00
C ALA A 324 13.85 12.56 18.50
N CYS A 325 14.54 13.08 17.49
CA CYS A 325 15.84 12.55 17.04
C CYS A 325 16.90 12.63 18.15
N ALA A 326 16.95 13.73 18.91
CA ALA A 326 17.87 13.86 20.03
C ALA A 326 17.55 12.86 21.16
N LEU A 327 16.26 12.66 21.47
CA LEU A 327 15.84 11.67 22.46
C LEU A 327 16.17 10.23 22.03
N LEU A 328 15.92 9.86 20.77
CA LEU A 328 16.33 8.56 20.23
C LEU A 328 17.83 8.37 20.29
N PHE A 329 18.61 9.39 19.94
CA PHE A 329 20.06 9.32 20.03
C PHE A 329 20.54 9.07 21.46
N ILE A 330 19.91 9.71 22.46
CA ILE A 330 20.20 9.46 23.87
C ILE A 330 19.83 8.03 24.27
N LEU A 331 18.65 7.53 23.88
CA LEU A 331 18.24 6.15 24.18
C LEU A 331 19.20 5.13 23.57
N VAL A 332 19.57 5.30 22.31
CA VAL A 332 20.56 4.46 21.62
C VAL A 332 21.93 4.51 22.30
N ALA A 333 22.36 5.70 22.75
CA ALA A 333 23.62 5.84 23.48
C ALA A 333 23.57 5.10 24.84
N VAL A 334 22.43 5.12 25.53
CA VAL A 334 22.22 4.35 26.76
C VAL A 334 22.28 2.86 26.48
N GLU A 335 21.61 2.36 25.44
CA GLU A 335 21.62 0.94 25.07
C GLU A 335 23.00 0.45 24.62
N ALA A 336 23.73 1.24 23.84
CA ALA A 336 25.11 0.96 23.49
C ALA A 336 26.01 0.92 24.74
N GLY A 337 25.79 1.82 25.70
CA GLY A 337 26.47 1.82 27.00
C GLY A 337 26.17 0.57 27.82
N LEU A 338 24.91 0.14 27.86
CA LEU A 338 24.48 -1.09 28.54
C LEU A 338 25.11 -2.33 27.92
N ALA A 339 25.22 -2.38 26.59
CA ALA A 339 25.89 -3.47 25.88
C ALA A 339 27.37 -3.57 26.28
N LEU A 340 28.07 -2.45 26.44
CA LEU A 340 29.47 -2.43 26.90
C LEU A 340 29.63 -2.93 28.35
N MET A 341 28.71 -2.54 29.24
CA MET A 341 28.73 -3.01 30.64
C MET A 341 28.52 -4.52 30.76
N SER A 342 27.72 -5.10 29.85
CA SER A 342 27.41 -6.53 29.83
C SER A 342 28.62 -7.44 29.57
N GLU A 343 29.77 -6.93 29.12
CA GLU A 343 30.93 -7.78 28.80
C GLU A 343 32.08 -7.53 29.78
N SER A 344 32.23 -6.30 30.29
CA SER A 344 33.23 -5.96 31.31
C SER A 344 32.99 -6.62 32.67
N MET A 345 31.74 -6.94 33.03
CA MET A 345 31.44 -7.76 34.22
C MET A 345 31.85 -9.23 34.03
N PHE A 346 31.67 -9.81 32.84
CA PHE A 346 32.08 -11.19 32.56
C PHE A 346 33.60 -11.35 32.53
N THR A 347 34.35 -10.32 32.14
CA THR A 347 35.82 -10.31 32.24
C THR A 347 36.33 -10.24 33.67
N THR A 348 35.52 -9.72 34.61
CA THR A 348 35.94 -9.48 36.00
C THR A 348 35.47 -10.59 36.96
N GLY A 349 34.43 -11.35 36.61
CA GLY A 349 33.82 -12.40 37.44
C GLY A 349 34.55 -13.76 37.50
N GLY A 350 35.61 -13.96 36.72
CA GLY A 350 36.43 -15.19 36.72
C GLY A 350 35.76 -16.38 36.03
N VAL A 351 36.46 -17.01 35.07
CA VAL A 351 36.40 -18.44 34.64
C VAL A 351 36.96 -18.70 33.21
N PHE A 352 37.43 -17.71 32.44
CA PHE A 352 38.10 -18.00 31.14
C PHE A 352 39.60 -17.62 31.09
N PRO A 353 40.50 -18.47 30.51
CA PRO A 353 41.93 -18.19 30.41
C PRO A 353 42.22 -17.04 29.42
N GLN A 354 43.28 -16.28 29.70
CA GLN A 354 43.79 -15.11 28.96
C GLN A 354 44.19 -15.33 27.47
N SER A 355 43.81 -16.43 26.82
CA SER A 355 44.18 -16.75 25.43
C SER A 355 43.11 -16.42 24.37
N ALA A 356 42.08 -15.63 24.71
CA ALA A 356 40.97 -15.28 23.81
C ALA A 356 40.89 -13.77 23.47
N GLY A 357 42.03 -13.07 23.43
CA GLY A 357 42.10 -11.62 23.22
C GLY A 357 41.62 -11.14 21.84
N GLU A 358 41.72 -11.97 20.79
CA GLU A 358 41.30 -11.59 19.43
C GLU A 358 39.81 -11.84 19.15
N VAL A 359 39.16 -12.77 19.87
CA VAL A 359 37.73 -13.13 19.67
C VAL A 359 36.80 -12.20 20.46
N HIS A 360 37.27 -11.61 21.56
CA HIS A 360 36.48 -10.71 22.41
C HIS A 360 36.11 -9.38 21.73
N TRP A 361 37.06 -8.72 21.03
CA TRP A 361 36.73 -7.45 20.36
C TRP A 361 35.61 -7.62 19.32
N GLY A 362 35.59 -8.76 18.62
CA GLY A 362 34.54 -9.10 17.68
C GLY A 362 33.16 -9.23 18.32
N THR A 363 33.06 -9.85 19.50
CA THR A 363 31.78 -9.98 20.23
C THR A 363 31.29 -8.66 20.80
N ILE A 364 32.20 -7.84 21.36
CA ILE A 364 31.88 -6.49 21.87
C ILE A 364 31.36 -5.62 20.73
N ALA A 365 32.11 -5.56 19.63
CA ALA A 365 31.76 -4.75 18.47
C ALA A 365 30.45 -5.21 17.83
N ALA A 366 30.21 -6.53 17.77
CA ALA A 366 28.96 -7.07 17.25
C ALA A 366 27.75 -6.73 18.14
N ARG A 367 27.88 -6.85 19.48
CA ARG A 367 26.79 -6.49 20.42
C ARG A 367 26.51 -5.00 20.45
N MET A 368 27.56 -4.17 20.49
CA MET A 368 27.41 -2.72 20.44
C MET A 368 26.83 -2.29 19.09
N GLY A 369 27.28 -2.90 17.99
CA GLY A 369 26.71 -2.68 16.66
C GLY A 369 25.23 -3.05 16.60
N LEU A 370 24.84 -4.20 17.15
CA LEU A 370 23.44 -4.62 17.21
C LEU A 370 22.60 -3.68 18.10
N GLY A 371 23.11 -3.27 19.25
CA GLY A 371 22.44 -2.32 20.16
C GLY A 371 22.31 -0.90 19.60
N VAL A 372 23.05 -0.54 18.55
CA VAL A 372 22.86 0.72 17.82
C VAL A 372 21.92 0.51 16.63
N VAL A 373 22.11 -0.56 15.85
CA VAL A 373 21.40 -0.77 14.58
C VAL A 373 19.95 -1.18 14.78
N LEU A 374 19.65 -2.04 15.76
CA LEU A 374 18.29 -2.54 15.99
C LEU A 374 17.31 -1.43 16.38
N PRO A 375 17.66 -0.50 17.28
CA PRO A 375 16.83 0.67 17.55
C PRO A 375 16.42 1.47 16.30
N PHE A 376 17.38 1.80 15.45
CA PHE A 376 17.09 2.49 14.19
C PHE A 376 16.19 1.66 13.26
N ALA A 377 16.34 0.33 13.26
CA ALA A 377 15.44 -0.54 12.52
C ALA A 377 14.01 -0.52 13.10
N LEU A 378 13.85 -0.40 14.42
CA LEU A 378 12.55 -0.32 15.09
C LEU A 378 11.80 0.98 14.80
N ILE A 379 12.48 2.07 14.46
CA ILE A 379 11.81 3.30 13.98
C ILE A 379 10.96 3.00 12.72
N PHE A 380 11.46 2.13 11.84
CA PHE A 380 10.74 1.73 10.63
C PHE A 380 9.52 0.85 10.91
N ALA A 381 9.32 0.36 12.14
CA ALA A 381 8.12 -0.37 12.55
C ALA A 381 6.82 0.39 12.28
N ALA A 382 6.88 1.73 12.30
CA ALA A 382 5.73 2.60 12.08
C ALA A 382 5.09 2.41 10.69
N ILE A 383 5.90 2.15 9.65
CA ILE A 383 5.41 1.99 8.26
C ILE A 383 4.52 0.75 8.09
N PRO A 384 4.99 -0.48 8.41
CA PRO A 384 4.14 -1.66 8.33
C PRO A 384 3.00 -1.58 9.35
N LEU A 385 3.18 -0.96 10.51
CA LEU A 385 2.12 -0.78 11.50
C LEU A 385 0.96 0.07 10.95
N GLU A 386 1.23 1.19 10.28
CA GLU A 386 0.19 2.00 9.64
C GLU A 386 -0.55 1.20 8.56
N SER A 387 0.20 0.52 7.68
CA SER A 387 -0.40 -0.34 6.64
C SER A 387 -1.24 -1.45 7.24
N PHE A 388 -0.79 -2.03 8.35
CA PHE A 388 -1.51 -3.06 9.09
C PHE A 388 -2.79 -2.49 9.70
N ILE A 389 -2.74 -1.34 10.37
CA ILE A 389 -3.93 -0.70 10.96
C ILE A 389 -4.95 -0.37 9.88
N ALA A 390 -4.53 0.24 8.76
CA ALA A 390 -5.41 0.61 7.66
C ALA A 390 -6.10 -0.62 7.03
N SER A 391 -5.35 -1.69 6.78
CA SER A 391 -5.87 -2.92 6.16
C SER A 391 -6.60 -3.85 7.14
N SER A 392 -6.25 -3.81 8.43
CA SER A 392 -6.87 -4.62 9.49
C SER A 392 -8.34 -4.27 9.66
N ARG A 393 -8.74 -3.01 9.49
CA ARG A 393 -10.15 -2.61 9.54
C ARG A 393 -10.99 -3.37 8.52
N THR A 394 -10.51 -3.44 7.27
CA THR A 394 -11.17 -4.19 6.20
C THR A 394 -11.18 -5.69 6.51
N MET A 395 -10.04 -6.23 6.99
CA MET A 395 -9.92 -7.64 7.35
C MET A 395 -10.87 -8.04 8.49
N ILE A 396 -10.95 -7.22 9.56
CA ILE A 396 -11.87 -7.39 10.68
C ILE A 396 -13.32 -7.31 10.19
N GLY A 397 -13.63 -6.40 9.28
CA GLY A 397 -14.95 -6.29 8.67
C GLY A 397 -15.36 -7.56 7.91
N ILE A 398 -14.45 -8.13 7.12
CA ILE A 398 -14.69 -9.38 6.39
C ILE A 398 -14.82 -10.56 7.37
N LEU A 399 -13.92 -10.66 8.36
CA LEU A 399 -13.91 -11.73 9.34
C LEU A 399 -15.15 -11.70 10.24
N SER A 400 -15.58 -10.52 10.68
CA SER A 400 -16.79 -10.37 11.49
C SER A 400 -18.06 -10.71 10.72
N ALA A 401 -18.17 -10.29 9.44
CA ALA A 401 -19.26 -10.72 8.58
C ALA A 401 -19.27 -12.25 8.39
N PHE A 402 -18.09 -12.86 8.16
CA PHE A 402 -17.96 -14.30 8.06
C PHE A 402 -18.37 -15.02 9.36
N SER A 403 -17.92 -14.52 10.52
CA SER A 403 -18.27 -15.07 11.84
C SER A 403 -19.77 -14.97 12.15
N LEU A 404 -20.42 -13.86 11.78
CA LEU A 404 -21.88 -13.74 11.92
C LEU A 404 -22.60 -14.73 11.00
N ARG A 405 -22.12 -14.90 9.75
CA ARG A 405 -22.68 -15.85 8.80
C ARG A 405 -22.57 -17.29 9.30
N THR A 406 -21.40 -17.69 9.80
CA THR A 406 -21.18 -19.04 10.35
C THR A 406 -22.02 -19.26 11.60
N LEU A 407 -22.14 -18.27 12.47
CA LEU A 407 -22.99 -18.32 13.66
C LEU A 407 -24.49 -18.45 13.28
N ALA A 408 -24.96 -17.71 12.28
CA ALA A 408 -26.33 -17.85 11.77
C ALA A 408 -26.61 -19.25 11.21
N VAL A 409 -25.66 -19.83 10.46
CA VAL A 409 -25.75 -21.20 9.97
C VAL A 409 -25.72 -22.20 11.13
N GLY A 410 -24.83 -22.01 12.11
CA GLY A 410 -24.74 -22.84 13.31
C GLY A 410 -26.05 -22.87 14.10
N LEU A 411 -26.67 -21.70 14.34
CA LEU A 411 -27.98 -21.60 14.99
C LEU A 411 -29.07 -22.35 14.20
N ARG A 412 -29.07 -22.27 12.87
CA ARG A 412 -30.05 -23.02 12.04
C ARG A 412 -29.85 -24.53 12.13
N LEU A 413 -28.60 -24.98 12.13
CA LEU A 413 -28.25 -26.40 12.25
C LEU A 413 -28.64 -26.94 13.64
N VAL A 414 -28.25 -26.23 14.72
CA VAL A 414 -28.61 -26.63 16.08
C VAL A 414 -30.13 -26.61 16.27
N GLY A 415 -30.83 -25.61 15.76
CA GLY A 415 -32.28 -25.57 15.82
C GLY A 415 -32.91 -26.78 15.13
N SER A 416 -32.44 -27.12 13.93
CA SER A 416 -32.91 -28.30 13.19
C SER A 416 -32.60 -29.61 13.95
N GLY A 417 -31.43 -29.69 14.61
CA GLY A 417 -31.06 -30.80 15.46
C GLY A 417 -31.95 -30.95 16.70
N ILE A 418 -32.35 -29.84 17.35
CA ILE A 418 -33.28 -29.86 18.49
C ILE A 418 -34.66 -30.37 18.07
N TRP A 419 -35.13 -29.99 16.89
CA TRP A 419 -36.39 -30.51 16.38
C TRP A 419 -36.34 -32.04 16.17
N GLN A 420 -35.24 -32.53 15.58
CA GLN A 420 -35.03 -33.96 15.37
C GLN A 420 -34.81 -34.73 16.68
N SER A 421 -34.11 -34.15 17.65
CA SER A 421 -33.92 -34.78 18.97
C SER A 421 -35.21 -34.87 19.75
N GLY A 422 -36.11 -33.88 19.61
CA GLY A 422 -37.47 -33.95 20.14
C GLY A 422 -38.24 -35.17 19.61
N ASP A 423 -38.20 -35.41 18.30
CA ASP A 423 -38.84 -36.60 17.71
C ASP A 423 -38.19 -37.91 18.18
N LEU A 424 -36.85 -37.93 18.28
CA LEU A 424 -36.11 -39.09 18.75
C LEU A 424 -36.38 -39.40 20.23
N LEU A 425 -36.52 -38.37 21.08
CA LEU A 425 -36.89 -38.52 22.49
C LEU A 425 -38.28 -39.11 22.64
N VAL A 426 -39.24 -38.69 21.83
CA VAL A 426 -40.59 -39.28 21.82
C VAL A 426 -40.54 -40.76 21.42
N ARG A 427 -39.75 -41.12 20.40
CA ARG A 427 -39.56 -42.52 20.01
C ARG A 427 -38.88 -43.35 21.09
N LEU A 428 -37.85 -42.82 21.76
CA LEU A 428 -37.19 -43.49 22.89
C LEU A 428 -38.16 -43.69 24.05
N TYR A 429 -38.98 -42.68 24.35
CA TYR A 429 -40.02 -42.76 25.37
C TYR A 429 -41.05 -43.86 25.05
N ASP A 430 -41.52 -43.94 23.80
CA ASP A 430 -42.41 -45.01 23.35
C ASP A 430 -41.76 -46.42 23.44
N ILE A 431 -40.44 -46.55 23.25
CA ILE A 431 -39.71 -47.82 23.43
C ILE A 431 -39.71 -48.27 24.90
N VAL A 432 -39.53 -47.34 25.84
CA VAL A 432 -39.54 -47.65 27.28
C VAL A 432 -40.93 -48.15 27.73
N ILE A 433 -42.00 -47.65 27.10
CA ILE A 433 -43.39 -48.01 27.40
C ILE A 433 -43.90 -49.14 26.47
N PHE A 434 -43.01 -49.84 25.77
CA PHE A 434 -43.38 -50.86 24.79
C PHE A 434 -44.28 -51.98 25.35
N LEU A 435 -44.05 -52.40 26.60
CA LEU A 435 -44.73 -53.55 27.20
C LEU A 435 -46.22 -53.26 27.52
N PRO A 436 -46.60 -52.12 28.13
CA PRO A 436 -48.00 -51.67 28.22
C PRO A 436 -48.65 -51.41 26.85
N LEU A 437 -47.90 -50.82 25.91
CA LEU A 437 -48.38 -50.50 24.56
C LEU A 437 -48.75 -51.76 23.76
N TRP A 438 -47.97 -52.82 23.88
CA TRP A 438 -48.26 -54.10 23.24
C TRP A 438 -49.53 -54.75 23.82
N LEU A 439 -49.72 -54.69 25.14
CA LEU A 439 -50.92 -55.18 25.82
C LEU A 439 -52.18 -54.40 25.38
N GLU A 440 -52.11 -53.07 25.35
CA GLU A 440 -53.20 -52.22 24.86
C GLU A 440 -53.52 -52.50 23.39
N ALA A 441 -52.51 -52.57 22.53
CA ALA A 441 -52.70 -52.87 21.10
C ALA A 441 -53.29 -54.26 20.87
N ARG A 442 -52.91 -55.26 21.67
CA ARG A 442 -53.48 -56.61 21.60
C ARG A 442 -54.93 -56.64 22.07
N PHE A 443 -55.26 -55.89 23.13
CA PHE A 443 -56.62 -55.77 23.64
C PHE A 443 -57.55 -55.04 22.66
N LEU A 444 -57.08 -53.95 22.04
CA LEU A 444 -57.82 -53.22 21.01
C LEU A 444 -58.07 -54.09 19.76
N ARG A 445 -57.06 -54.82 19.27
CA ARG A 445 -57.23 -55.75 18.14
C ARG A 445 -58.20 -56.89 18.47
N TRP A 446 -58.15 -57.40 19.69
CA TRP A 446 -59.10 -58.42 20.14
C TRP A 446 -60.52 -57.87 20.17
N ARG A 447 -60.73 -56.64 20.68
CA ARG A 447 -62.03 -55.98 20.69
C ARG A 447 -62.56 -55.69 19.29
N GLU A 448 -61.71 -55.24 18.37
CA GLU A 448 -62.07 -55.04 16.96
C GLU A 448 -62.43 -56.35 16.26
N GLN A 449 -61.72 -57.45 16.56
CA GLN A 449 -62.05 -58.78 16.04
C GLN A 449 -63.40 -59.29 16.57
N VAL A 450 -63.71 -59.03 17.84
CA VAL A 450 -65.00 -59.38 18.44
C VAL A 450 -66.13 -58.55 17.82
N ALA A 451 -65.95 -57.25 17.65
CA ALA A 451 -66.93 -56.38 16.99
C ALA A 451 -67.18 -56.79 15.51
N ARG A 452 -66.13 -57.14 14.77
CA ARG A 452 -66.28 -57.65 13.39
C ARG A 452 -67.00 -58.99 13.33
N ARG A 453 -66.86 -59.85 14.35
CA ARG A 453 -67.63 -61.10 14.44
C ARG A 453 -69.10 -60.85 14.72
N SER A 454 -69.43 -59.93 15.63
CA SER A 454 -70.83 -59.58 15.90
C SER A 454 -71.51 -58.93 14.70
N ASP A 455 -70.81 -58.10 13.93
CA ASP A 455 -71.35 -57.49 12.70
C ASP A 455 -71.58 -58.53 11.59
N ALA A 456 -70.72 -59.55 11.52
CA ALA A 456 -70.89 -60.67 10.58
C ALA A 456 -72.06 -61.59 10.95
N GLU A 457 -72.35 -61.76 12.24
CA GLU A 457 -73.51 -62.52 12.74
C GLU A 457 -74.84 -61.73 12.58
N ALA A 458 -74.81 -60.40 12.75
CA ALA A 458 -75.97 -59.54 12.52
C ALA A 458 -76.31 -59.33 11.03
N GLY A 459 -75.36 -59.62 10.13
CA GLY A 459 -75.51 -59.47 8.68
C GLY A 459 -75.97 -60.73 7.92
N SER A 460 -76.35 -61.82 8.61
CA SER A 460 -76.93 -63.00 7.95
C SER A 460 -78.47 -62.89 7.93
N PRO A 461 -79.09 -62.58 6.77
CA PRO A 461 -80.54 -62.59 6.66
C PRO A 461 -81.01 -64.04 6.58
N SER A 462 -82.00 -64.38 7.40
CA SER A 462 -82.84 -65.56 7.18
C SER A 462 -83.97 -65.22 6.22
#